data_AF-A0A1H0KIG1-F1
#
_entry.id   AF-A0A1H0KIG1-F1
#
_cell.length_a   1.000
_cell.length_b   1.000
_cell.length_c   1.000
_cell.angle_alpha   90.00
_cell.angle_beta   90.00
_cell.angle_gamma   90.00
#
_symmetry.space_group_name_H-M   'P 1'
#
loop_
_entity.id
_entity.type
_entity.pdbx_description
1 polymer ?
#
loop_
_entity_poly.entity_id
_entity_poly.type
_entity_poly.pdbx_seq_one_letter_code
_entity_poly.pdbx_strand_id
1 'polypeptide(L)' 'MAKCTVHPERDTSYQCHKHKVWLCRKCLACRDPHIYCRYRSSCIIWFATKRDKENSLS' A
#
# COMPACT_ATOMS: atom_id res chain seq x y z
N MET A 1 2.03 -1.06 17.73
CA MET A 1 2.01 -0.74 16.29
C MET A 1 1.93 -2.06 15.52
N ALA A 2 1.35 -2.09 14.33
CA ALA A 2 1.30 -3.32 13.55
C ALA A 2 2.65 -3.57 12.85
N LYS A 3 2.94 -4.83 12.53
CA LYS A 3 4.20 -5.21 11.85
C LYS A 3 3.95 -5.49 10.38
N CYS A 4 4.90 -5.15 9.53
CA CYS A 4 4.80 -5.50 8.12
C CYS A 4 4.82 -7.02 7.94
N THR A 5 3.89 -7.55 7.14
CA THR A 5 3.81 -8.99 6.85
C THR A 5 5.05 -9.51 6.11
N VAL A 6 5.78 -8.65 5.40
CA VAL A 6 7.02 -9.01 4.68
C VAL A 6 8.27 -8.74 5.53
N HIS A 7 8.22 -7.72 6.39
CA HIS A 7 9.35 -7.24 7.20
C HIS A 7 8.92 -7.15 8.67
N PRO A 8 8.92 -8.28 9.42
CA PRO A 8 8.43 -8.31 10.80
C PRO A 8 9.26 -7.44 11.76
N GLU A 9 10.49 -7.08 11.38
CA GLU A 9 11.34 -6.12 12.09
C GLU A 9 10.85 -4.67 11.97
N ARG A 10 9.93 -4.38 11.04
CA ARG A 10 9.44 -3.03 10.77
C ARG A 10 8.02 -2.83 11.27
N ASP A 11 7.85 -1.83 12.12
CA ASP A 11 6.54 -1.31 12.48
C ASP A 11 5.94 -0.50 11.32
N THR A 12 4.62 -0.55 11.21
CA THR A 12 3.85 0.16 10.21
C THR A 12 2.46 0.50 10.72
N SER A 13 1.92 1.59 10.19
CA SER A 13 0.53 2.00 10.38
C SER A 13 -0.29 1.85 9.10
N TYR A 14 0.31 1.33 8.02
CA TYR A 14 -0.38 1.19 6.74
C TYR A 14 -1.00 -0.21 6.61
N GLN A 15 -2.32 -0.24 6.53
CA GLN A 15 -3.10 -1.46 6.29
C GLN A 15 -3.73 -1.46 4.90
N CYS A 16 -3.63 -2.58 4.19
CA CYS A 16 -4.48 -2.84 3.04
C CYS A 16 -5.84 -3.37 3.53
N HIS A 17 -6.91 -2.58 3.41
CA HIS A 17 -8.25 -3.03 3.84
C HIS A 17 -8.83 -4.16 2.99
N LYS A 18 -8.41 -4.31 1.72
CA LYS A 18 -8.85 -5.39 0.81
C LYS A 18 -8.34 -6.76 1.27
N HIS A 19 -7.04 -6.87 1.56
CA HIS A 19 -6.39 -8.13 1.93
C HIS A 19 -6.15 -8.27 3.44
N LYS A 20 -6.48 -7.25 4.23
CA LYS A 20 -6.26 -7.18 5.69
C LYS A 20 -4.81 -7.41 6.11
N VAL A 21 -3.85 -7.01 5.27
CA VAL A 21 -2.41 -7.12 5.53
C VAL A 21 -1.78 -5.77 5.87
N TRP A 22 -0.68 -5.81 6.61
CA TRP A 22 0.08 -4.64 7.03
C TRP A 22 1.38 -4.55 6.23
N LEU A 23 1.68 -3.37 5.68
CA LEU A 23 2.81 -3.16 4.78
C LEU A 23 3.65 -1.98 5.24
N CYS A 24 4.98 -2.13 5.31
CA CYS A 24 5.89 -1.01 5.54
C CYS A 24 5.97 -0.14 4.28
N ARG A 25 6.55 1.07 4.41
CA ARG A 25 6.65 2.04 3.29
C ARG A 25 7.36 1.47 2.05
N LYS A 26 8.33 0.57 2.23
CA LYS A 26 9.03 -0.13 1.14
C LYS A 26 8.15 -1.15 0.42
N CYS A 27 7.25 -1.81 1.14
CA CYS A 27 6.31 -2.80 0.59
C CYS A 27 4.96 -2.19 0.21
N LEU A 28 4.82 -0.87 0.28
CA LEU A 28 3.55 -0.14 0.17
C LEU A 28 3.08 -0.06 -1.29
N ALA A 29 2.85 -1.21 -1.91
CA ALA A 29 2.35 -1.35 -3.27
C ALA A 29 1.01 -2.10 -3.28
N CYS A 30 0.09 -1.67 -4.13
CA CYS A 30 -1.16 -2.39 -4.33
C CYS A 30 -0.86 -3.72 -5.06
N ARG A 31 -1.28 -4.86 -4.48
CA ARG A 31 -1.08 -6.19 -5.09
C ARG A 31 -1.95 -6.42 -6.32
N ASP A 32 -3.17 -5.91 -6.30
CA ASP A 32 -4.13 -6.02 -7.40
C ASP A 32 -4.50 -4.64 -7.97
N PRO A 33 -3.57 -3.91 -8.61
CA PRO A 33 -3.84 -2.55 -9.06
C PRO A 33 -4.86 -2.48 -10.21
N HIS A 34 -5.05 -3.56 -10.95
CA HIS A 34 -5.97 -3.64 -12.10
C HIS A 34 -7.35 -4.19 -11.74
N ILE A 35 -7.54 -4.70 -10.51
CA ILE A 35 -8.82 -5.25 -10.05
C ILE A 35 -9.57 -4.17 -9.26
N TYR A 36 -10.89 -4.10 -9.46
CA TYR A 36 -11.74 -3.19 -8.70
C TYR A 36 -11.57 -3.38 -7.18
N CYS A 37 -11.44 -2.27 -6.47
CA CYS A 37 -11.31 -2.24 -5.01
C CYS A 37 -12.24 -1.18 -4.45
N ARG A 38 -13.23 -1.57 -3.63
CA ARG A 38 -14.18 -0.63 -3.00
C ARG A 38 -13.51 0.43 -2.12
N TYR A 39 -12.34 0.12 -1.56
CA TYR A 39 -11.61 1.04 -0.68
C TYR A 39 -10.70 2.03 -1.45
N ARG A 40 -10.71 2.03 -2.79
CA ARG A 40 -9.76 2.81 -3.62
C ARG A 40 -9.73 4.29 -3.30
N SER A 41 -10.90 4.90 -3.07
CA SER A 41 -11.05 6.32 -2.75
C SER A 41 -10.37 6.73 -1.45
N SER A 42 -10.21 5.80 -0.50
CA SER A 42 -9.60 6.06 0.82
C SER A 42 -8.28 5.30 1.01
N CYS A 43 -7.78 4.59 -0.01
CA CYS A 43 -6.64 3.70 0.12
C CYS A 43 -5.32 4.47 0.00
N ILE A 44 -4.62 4.69 1.12
CA ILE A 44 -3.33 5.38 1.14
C ILE A 44 -2.26 4.69 0.29
N ILE A 45 -2.31 3.35 0.17
CA ILE A 45 -1.40 2.56 -0.66
C ILE A 45 -1.57 2.91 -2.14
N TRP A 46 -2.82 3.11 -2.59
CA TRP A 46 -3.12 3.47 -3.96
C TRP A 46 -2.61 4.87 -4.30
N PHE A 47 -2.84 5.84 -3.41
CA PHE A 47 -2.33 7.20 -3.58
C PHE A 47 -0.80 7.23 -3.60
N ALA A 48 -0.15 6.49 -2.71
CA ALA A 48 1.31 6.36 -2.70
C ALA A 48 1.84 5.76 -4.01
N THR A 49 1.21 4.68 -4.51
CA THR A 49 1.62 4.02 -5.76
C THR A 49 1.39 4.91 -7.00
N LYS A 50 0.31 5.70 -7.04
CA LYS A 50 0.01 6.61 -8.16
C LYS A 50 1.03 7.75 -8.27
N ARG A 51 1.46 8.33 -7.14
CA ARG A 51 2.45 9.41 -7.12
C ARG A 51 3.82 8.97 -7.63
N ASP A 52 4.24 7.75 -7.31
CA ASP A 52 5.52 7.19 -7.76
C ASP A 52 5.57 7.04 -9.30
N LYS A 53 4.45 6.61 -9.91
CA LYS A 53 4.32 6.52 -11.37
C LYS A 53 4.31 7.89 -12.06
N GLU A 54 3.70 8.89 -11.45
CA GLU A 54 3.64 10.26 -12.01
C GLU A 54 5.01 10.94 -11.98
N ASN A 55 5.78 10.72 -10.91
CA ASN A 55 7.12 11.28 -10.74
C ASN A 55 8.21 10.56 -11.58
N SER A 56 7.86 9.48 -12.27
CA SER A 56 8.76 8.76 -13.18
C SER A 56 8.66 9.25 -14.65
N LEU A 57 7.81 10.27 -14.91
CA LEU A 57 7.55 10.84 -16.24
C LEU A 57 8.08 12.28 -16.39
N SER A 58 8.93 12.74 -15.47
CA SER A 58 9.57 14.07 -15.48
C SER A 58 11.09 13.97 -15.62
#